data_AF-A0A419KLM3-F1
#
_entry.id   AF-A0A419KLM3-F1
#
_cell.length_a   1.000
_cell.length_b   1.000
_cell.length_c   1.000
_cell.angle_alpha   90.00
_cell.angle_beta   90.00
_cell.angle_gamma   90.00
#
_symmetry.space_group_name_H-M   'P 1'
#
loop_
_entity.id
_entity.type
_entity.pdbx_description
1 polymer ?
#
loop_
_entity_poly.entity_id
_entity_poly.type
_entity_poly.pdbx_seq_one_letter_code
_entity_poly.pdbx_strand_id
1 'polypeptide(L)'
;MHISVCGIACEVCILYRKGICRNPCEPKVDTHRPIPRCAAERGVRYCSSCKEFPCDLYEGIPVEVELEPGKRVRAEWRPYSKIFLEMLRTRLKGVRVPYRFLL
;
A
#
# COMPACT_ATOMS: atom_id res chain seq x y z
N MET A 1 12.79 -6.89 -9.06
CA MET A 1 12.07 -5.74 -8.47
C MET A 1 10.85 -5.45 -9.32
N HIS A 2 9.69 -5.90 -8.86
CA HIS A 2 8.40 -5.68 -9.52
C HIS A 2 7.75 -4.42 -8.96
N ILE A 3 7.60 -3.40 -9.78
CA ILE A 3 6.84 -2.20 -9.40
C ILE A 3 5.47 -2.30 -10.05
N SER A 4 4.44 -2.35 -9.22
CA SER A 4 3.04 -2.37 -9.66
C SER A 4 2.54 -0.96 -10.01
N VAL A 5 1.36 -0.85 -10.60
CA VAL A 5 0.71 0.44 -10.91
C VAL A 5 0.64 1.39 -9.71
N CYS A 6 0.57 0.86 -8.47
CA CYS A 6 0.56 1.70 -7.28
C CYS A 6 1.88 2.45 -7.02
N GLY A 7 2.98 2.10 -7.71
CA GLY A 7 4.30 2.70 -7.54
C GLY A 7 5.14 2.10 -6.41
N ILE A 8 4.64 1.08 -5.69
CA ILE A 8 5.40 0.37 -4.65
C ILE A 8 6.09 -0.85 -5.28
N ALA A 9 7.37 -1.06 -4.92
CA ALA A 9 8.03 -2.34 -5.19
C ALA A 9 7.35 -3.46 -4.38
N CYS A 10 6.75 -4.42 -5.07
CA CYS A 10 5.94 -5.49 -4.50
C CYS A 10 6.71 -6.28 -3.43
N GLU A 11 8.00 -6.53 -3.65
CA GLU A 11 8.87 -7.28 -2.76
C GLU A 11 9.00 -6.65 -1.36
N VAL A 12 8.79 -5.34 -1.23
CA VAL A 12 8.81 -4.62 0.05
C VAL A 12 7.42 -4.21 0.54
N CYS A 13 6.39 -4.33 -0.31
CA CYS A 13 5.01 -4.00 0.03
C CYS A 13 4.45 -4.98 1.08
N ILE A 14 3.99 -4.45 2.21
CA ILE A 14 3.42 -5.27 3.30
C ILE A 14 2.12 -5.96 2.87
N LEU A 15 1.27 -5.27 2.09
CA LEU A 15 0.00 -5.85 1.64
C LEU A 15 0.22 -7.01 0.68
N TYR A 16 1.20 -6.90 -0.22
CA TYR A 16 1.55 -7.99 -1.14
C TYR A 16 2.12 -9.19 -0.38
N ARG A 17 3.08 -8.95 0.52
CA ARG A 17 3.70 -10.01 1.34
C ARG A 17 2.72 -10.71 2.28
N LYS A 18 1.60 -10.08 2.61
CA LYS A 18 0.53 -10.63 3.43
C LYS A 18 -0.57 -11.30 2.60
N GLY A 19 -0.46 -11.32 1.26
CA GLY A 19 -1.45 -11.90 0.36
C GLY A 19 -2.74 -11.08 0.21
N ILE A 20 -2.83 -9.90 0.85
CA ILE A 20 -3.96 -8.97 0.73
C ILE A 20 -4.01 -8.39 -0.68
N CYS A 21 -2.84 -7.92 -1.15
CA CYS A 21 -2.69 -7.44 -2.51
C CYS A 21 -2.26 -8.60 -3.40
N ARG A 22 -3.07 -8.94 -4.39
CA ARG A 22 -2.72 -9.91 -5.43
C ARG A 22 -2.07 -9.14 -6.59
N ASN A 23 -0.75 -9.06 -6.61
CA ASN A 23 0.04 -8.55 -7.74
C ASN A 23 0.45 -9.72 -8.66
N PRO A 24 0.74 -9.47 -9.94
CA PRO A 24 1.06 -8.16 -10.53
C PRO A 24 -0.16 -7.43 -11.13
N CYS A 25 -0.50 -6.27 -10.58
CA CYS A 25 -1.50 -5.36 -11.12
C CYS A 25 -0.89 -4.62 -12.32
N GLU A 26 -1.32 -4.97 -13.53
CA GLU A 26 -1.08 -4.16 -14.72
C GLU A 26 -2.30 -3.26 -15.00
N PRO A 27 -2.11 -1.98 -15.37
CA PRO A 27 -3.22 -1.04 -15.64
C PRO A 27 -4.23 -1.55 -16.67
N LYS A 28 -3.78 -2.38 -17.61
CA LYS A 28 -4.59 -2.90 -18.73
C LYS A 28 -5.25 -4.26 -18.43
N VAL A 29 -4.92 -4.91 -17.32
CA VAL A 29 -5.37 -6.27 -17.00
C VAL A 29 -6.37 -6.27 -15.84
N ASP A 30 -6.31 -5.26 -14.96
CA ASP A 30 -7.01 -5.29 -13.68
C ASP A 30 -7.86 -4.03 -13.40
N THR A 31 -8.72 -3.67 -14.33
CA THR A 31 -9.59 -2.47 -14.22
C THR A 31 -10.74 -2.63 -13.22
N HIS A 32 -10.92 -3.81 -12.62
CA HIS A 32 -11.94 -4.03 -11.59
C HIS A 32 -11.52 -3.44 -10.22
N ARG A 33 -10.21 -3.26 -9.98
CA ARG A 33 -9.70 -2.65 -8.76
C ARG A 33 -9.60 -1.12 -8.87
N PRO A 34 -9.77 -0.37 -7.76
CA PRO A 34 -9.78 1.10 -7.80
C PRO A 34 -8.48 1.73 -8.36
N ILE A 35 -7.32 1.21 -7.95
CA ILE A 35 -6.01 1.80 -8.34
C ILE A 35 -5.71 1.59 -9.84
N PRO A 36 -5.73 0.36 -10.40
CA PRO A 36 -5.43 0.20 -11.82
C PRO A 36 -6.49 0.86 -12.73
N ARG A 37 -7.77 0.87 -12.33
CA ARG A 37 -8.83 1.61 -13.04
C ARG A 37 -8.51 3.10 -13.14
N CYS A 38 -8.23 3.74 -12.00
CA CYS A 38 -7.90 5.17 -11.96
C CYS A 38 -6.64 5.49 -12.77
N ALA A 39 -5.61 4.63 -12.71
CA ALA A 39 -4.41 4.81 -13.50
C ALA A 39 -4.67 4.72 -15.01
N ALA A 40 -5.52 3.78 -15.44
CA ALA A 40 -5.96 3.65 -16.83
C ALA A 40 -6.76 4.87 -17.29
N GLU A 41 -7.74 5.33 -16.51
CA GLU A 41 -8.55 6.52 -16.79
C GLU A 41 -7.69 7.80 -16.89
N ARG A 42 -6.67 7.92 -16.04
CA ARG A 42 -5.74 9.06 -16.03
C ARG A 42 -4.59 8.94 -17.02
N GLY A 43 -4.49 7.82 -17.75
CA GLY A 43 -3.42 7.57 -18.72
C GLY A 43 -2.02 7.50 -18.11
N VAL A 44 -1.88 7.13 -16.82
CA VAL A 44 -0.59 7.03 -16.13
C VAL A 44 -0.16 5.57 -15.97
N ARG A 45 1.13 5.31 -16.18
CA ARG A 45 1.70 3.95 -15.99
C ARG A 45 1.85 3.59 -14.52
N TYR A 46 2.24 4.57 -13.70
CA TYR A 46 2.43 4.44 -12.26
C TYR A 46 1.71 5.58 -11.55
N CYS A 47 1.12 5.30 -10.39
CA CYS A 47 0.51 6.33 -9.56
C CYS A 47 1.52 7.41 -9.18
N SER A 48 2.79 7.07 -8.95
CA SER A 48 3.86 8.04 -8.67
C SER A 48 4.15 9.02 -9.80
N SER A 49 3.64 8.77 -11.01
CA SER A 49 3.72 9.70 -12.15
C SER A 49 2.48 10.61 -12.26
N CYS A 50 1.45 10.41 -11.43
CA CYS A 50 0.27 11.27 -11.41
C CYS A 50 0.54 12.55 -10.60
N LYS A 51 0.10 13.70 -11.11
CA LYS A 51 0.27 15.01 -10.43
C LYS A 51 -0.43 15.12 -9.08
N GLU A 52 -1.49 14.34 -8.87
CA GLU A 52 -2.27 14.30 -7.63
C GLU A 52 -1.74 13.25 -6.65
N PHE A 53 -0.65 12.55 -6.99
CA PHE A 53 -0.12 11.52 -6.12
C PHE A 53 0.68 12.10 -4.95
N PRO A 54 0.52 11.56 -3.73
CA PRO A 54 -0.46 10.56 -3.31
C PRO A 54 -1.88 11.16 -3.19
N CYS A 55 -2.90 10.46 -3.69
CA CYS A 55 -4.29 10.92 -3.66
C CYS A 55 -5.18 10.09 -2.74
N ASP A 56 -6.43 10.54 -2.59
CA ASP A 56 -7.44 9.98 -1.67
C ASP A 56 -7.81 8.52 -1.95
N LEU A 57 -7.46 7.95 -3.12
CA LEU A 57 -7.60 6.51 -3.37
C LEU A 57 -6.71 5.65 -2.47
N TYR A 58 -5.70 6.25 -1.85
CA TYR A 58 -4.89 5.61 -0.83
C TYR A 58 -5.42 5.86 0.58
N GLU A 59 -6.59 6.48 0.75
CA GLU A 59 -7.22 6.65 2.07
C GLU A 59 -8.26 5.55 2.34
N GLY A 60 -8.45 5.21 3.62
CA GLY A 60 -9.61 4.43 4.05
C GLY A 60 -9.57 2.92 3.82
N ILE A 61 -8.40 2.26 3.72
CA ILE A 61 -8.36 0.79 3.75
C ILE A 61 -8.47 0.34 5.22
N PRO A 62 -9.61 -0.18 5.70
CA PRO A 62 -9.70 -0.59 7.10
C PRO A 62 -8.76 -1.76 7.37
N VAL A 63 -8.00 -1.66 8.45
CA VAL A 63 -7.11 -2.72 8.94
C VAL A 63 -7.25 -2.85 10.45
N GLU A 64 -7.07 -4.05 10.97
CA GLU A 64 -6.89 -4.25 12.40
C GLU A 64 -5.39 -4.34 12.69
N VAL A 65 -4.93 -3.56 13.67
CA VAL A 65 -3.53 -3.55 14.07
C VAL A 65 -3.43 -3.87 15.55
N GLU A 66 -2.48 -4.73 15.88
CA GLU A 66 -2.07 -4.99 17.26
C GLU A 66 -0.91 -4.06 17.59
N LEU A 67 -1.16 -3.13 18.52
CA LEU A 67 -0.16 -2.15 18.98
C LEU A 67 0.67 -2.70 20.14
N GLU A 68 0.02 -3.48 21.00
CA GLU A 68 0.57 -4.16 22.16
C GLU A 68 -0.06 -5.56 22.22
N PRO A 69 0.59 -6.57 22.82
CA PRO A 69 0.01 -7.91 22.95
C PRO A 69 -1.42 -7.88 23.49
N GLY A 70 -2.37 -8.37 22.71
CA GLY A 70 -3.79 -8.40 23.05
C GLY A 70 -4.59 -7.10 22.81
N LYS A 71 -3.92 -5.99 22.48
CA LYS A 71 -4.56 -4.69 22.23
C LYS A 71 -4.71 -4.44 20.74
N ARG A 72 -5.91 -4.73 20.24
CA ARG A 72 -6.30 -4.61 18.84
C ARG A 72 -7.07 -3.31 18.62
N VAL A 73 -6.70 -2.57 17.59
CA VAL A 73 -7.41 -1.35 17.19
C VAL A 73 -7.74 -1.41 15.71
N ARG A 74 -8.93 -0.92 15.35
CA ARG A 74 -9.24 -0.61 13.95
C ARG A 74 -8.51 0.67 13.56
N ALA A 75 -7.84 0.62 12.43
CA ALA A 75 -7.16 1.75 11.83
C ALA A 75 -7.47 1.81 10.34
N GLU A 76 -7.19 2.96 9.74
CA GLU A 76 -7.18 3.10 8.29
C GLU A 76 -5.75 2.99 7.78
N TRP A 77 -5.53 2.01 6.93
CA TRP A 77 -4.31 1.87 6.18
C TRP A 77 -4.27 2.90 5.07
N ARG A 78 -3.22 3.73 5.13
CA ARG A 78 -2.96 4.78 4.15
C ARG A 78 -1.60 4.56 3.49
N PRO A 79 -1.51 3.83 2.37
CA PRO A 79 -0.27 3.76 1.61
C PRO A 79 0.19 5.18 1.31
N TYR A 80 1.49 5.43 1.48
CA TYR A 80 2.12 6.75 1.32
C TYR A 80 1.77 7.82 2.36
N SER A 81 1.00 7.51 3.41
CA SER A 81 0.94 8.39 4.58
C SER A 81 2.34 8.60 5.16
N LYS A 82 2.56 9.73 5.85
CA LYS A 82 3.82 10.00 6.56
C LYS A 82 4.22 8.83 7.46
N ILE A 83 3.25 8.27 8.18
CA ILE A 83 3.44 7.10 9.05
C ILE A 83 3.89 5.88 8.24
N PHE A 84 3.20 5.56 7.15
CA PHE A 84 3.58 4.45 6.27
C PHE A 84 5.00 4.59 5.70
N LEU A 85 5.35 5.79 5.23
CA LEU A 85 6.68 6.06 4.67
C LEU A 85 7.76 5.92 5.73
N GLU A 86 7.52 6.39 6.96
CA GLU A 86 8.44 6.18 8.08
C GLU A 86 8.56 4.70 8.47
N MET A 87 7.46 3.94 8.47
CA MET A 87 7.47 2.49 8.71
C MET A 87 8.31 1.75 7.65
N LEU A 88 8.15 2.11 6.36
CA LEU A 88 8.97 1.58 5.28
C LEU A 88 10.46 1.92 5.47
N ARG A 89 10.78 3.19 5.74
CA ARG A 89 12.16 3.66 5.96
C ARG A 89 12.82 2.93 7.13
N THR A 90 12.11 2.78 8.23
CA THR A 90 12.60 2.11 9.44
C THR A 90 12.89 0.64 9.17
N ARG A 91 12.01 -0.03 8.42
CA ARG A 91 12.20 -1.41 7.98
C ARG A 91 13.40 -1.57 7.04
N LEU A 92 13.58 -0.65 6.09
CA LEU A 92 14.75 -0.62 5.19
C LEU A 92 16.06 -0.42 5.97
N LYS A 93 16.03 0.29 7.10
CA LYS A 93 17.14 0.44 8.05
C LYS A 93 17.32 -0.77 8.97
N GLY A 94 16.56 -1.85 8.79
CA GLY A 94 16.63 -3.06 9.61
C GLY A 94 16.02 -2.94 11.01
N VAL A 95 15.40 -1.79 11.34
CA VAL A 95 14.78 -1.56 12.64
C VAL A 95 13.39 -2.20 12.64
N ARG A 96 13.13 -3.04 13.64
CA ARG A 96 11.82 -3.67 13.84
C ARG A 96 10.88 -2.69 14.53
N VAL A 97 9.79 -2.36 13.88
CA VAL A 97 8.72 -1.55 14.46
C VAL A 97 7.63 -2.52 14.97
N PRO A 98 7.10 -2.36 16.19
CA PRO A 98 6.31 -3.40 16.87
C PRO A 98 4.87 -3.62 16.36
N TYR A 99 4.47 -3.09 15.20
CA TYR A 99 3.11 -3.27 14.71
C TYR A 99 2.92 -4.62 14.01
N ARG A 100 1.79 -5.29 14.28
CA ARG A 100 1.34 -6.49 13.57
C ARG A 100 -0.04 -6.24 12.98
N PHE A 101 -0.15 -6.35 11.65
CA PHE A 101 -1.46 -6.39 10.97
C PHE A 101 -2.16 -7.70 11.31
N LEU A 102 -3.38 -7.57 11.81
CA LEU A 102 -4.34 -8.64 12.01
C LEU A 102 -5.38 -8.50 10.88
N LEU A 103 -5.62 -9.57 10.14
CA LEU A 103 -6.53 -9.61 8.98
C LEU A 103 -7.61 -10.64 9.26
#